data_AF-A0A2J8B6Q8-F1
#
_entry.id   AF-A0A2J8B6Q8-F1
#
_cell.length_a   1.000
_cell.length_b   1.000
_cell.length_c   1.000
_cell.angle_alpha   90.00
_cell.angle_beta   90.00
_cell.angle_gamma   90.00
#
_symmetry.space_group_name_H-M   'P 1'
#
loop_
_entity.id
_entity.type
_entity.pdbx_description
1 polymer ?
#
loop_
_entity_poly.entity_id
_entity_poly.type
_entity_poly.pdbx_seq_one_letter_code
_entity_poly.pdbx_strand_id
1 'polypeptide(L)'
;MSERGICAEAIAAVASIELKKDESAILALAEELRAELRVYTAEELLELPGEYEDSAFVRRMTGVGNICERAAAAVFLKILVHKTRYRGVTLALSMKQPRLRFPERSSFLLITGGAWQGKRHFAERLIAGGRLSPEGVLYVEEKRLQRWTEPGAQCGAGCGRCRGGAAWGACRH
;
A
#
# COMPACT_ATOMS: atom_id res chain seq x y z
N MET A 1 19.55 7.94 8.85
CA MET A 1 18.81 7.31 7.74
C MET A 1 18.99 5.79 7.68
N SER A 2 19.98 5.22 8.40
CA SER A 2 20.22 3.77 8.51
C SER A 2 19.11 2.97 9.22
N GLU A 3 18.31 3.58 10.09
CA GLU A 3 17.26 2.84 10.83
C GLU A 3 16.04 2.42 9.99
N ARG A 4 15.87 2.98 8.79
CA ARG A 4 14.74 2.62 7.89
C ARG A 4 15.17 1.89 6.62
N GLY A 5 16.46 1.60 6.46
CA GLY A 5 16.98 0.83 5.31
C GLY A 5 16.66 1.43 3.95
N ILE A 6 16.62 2.77 3.83
CA ILE A 6 16.31 3.44 2.56
C ILE A 6 17.57 3.45 1.69
N CYS A 7 17.51 2.75 0.56
CA CYS A 7 18.51 2.75 -0.49
C CYS A 7 18.53 4.13 -1.18
N ALA A 8 19.68 4.76 -1.38
CA ALA A 8 19.76 6.07 -2.03
C ALA A 8 19.21 6.02 -3.47
N GLU A 9 19.44 4.92 -4.15
CA GLU A 9 18.98 4.59 -5.50
C GLU A 9 17.45 4.45 -5.59
N ALA A 10 16.75 4.31 -4.46
CA ALA A 10 15.29 4.30 -4.41
C ALA A 10 14.69 5.72 -4.46
N ILE A 11 15.50 6.77 -4.33
CA ILE A 11 15.05 8.16 -4.40
C ILE A 11 14.80 8.52 -5.86
N ALA A 12 13.53 8.57 -6.26
CA ALA A 12 13.14 8.89 -7.63
C ALA A 12 13.17 10.40 -7.93
N ALA A 13 12.98 11.25 -6.92
CA ALA A 13 12.92 12.69 -7.09
C ALA A 13 13.37 13.46 -5.85
N VAL A 14 13.96 14.64 -6.08
CA VAL A 14 14.18 15.70 -5.08
C VAL A 14 13.18 16.82 -5.36
N ALA A 15 12.44 17.24 -4.35
CA ALA A 15 11.39 18.24 -4.49
C ALA A 15 11.68 19.51 -3.66
N SER A 16 11.44 20.68 -4.23
CA SER A 16 11.64 21.98 -3.56
C SER A 16 10.63 23.04 -4.01
N ILE A 17 10.72 24.23 -3.43
CA ILE A 17 9.93 25.42 -3.81
C ILE A 17 10.71 26.30 -4.79
N GLU A 18 10.00 27.06 -5.62
CA GLU A 18 10.57 27.95 -6.63
C GLU A 18 11.59 28.95 -6.08
N LEU A 19 11.37 29.48 -4.87
CA LEU A 19 12.32 30.39 -4.20
C LEU A 19 13.72 29.79 -4.06
N LYS A 20 13.84 28.46 -4.08
CA LYS A 20 15.08 27.69 -3.92
C LYS A 20 15.49 26.94 -5.20
N LYS A 21 14.91 27.26 -6.36
CA LYS A 21 15.14 26.51 -7.61
C LYS A 21 16.60 26.57 -8.08
N ASP A 22 17.27 27.69 -7.83
CA ASP A 22 18.66 27.93 -8.23
C ASP A 22 19.66 27.67 -7.08
N GLU A 23 19.21 27.05 -5.98
CA GLU A 23 20.08 26.74 -4.84
C GLU A 23 21.04 25.61 -5.22
N SER A 24 22.34 25.91 -5.32
CA SER A 24 23.37 24.96 -5.76
C SER A 24 23.38 23.65 -4.97
N ALA A 25 23.09 23.71 -3.66
CA ALA A 25 23.01 22.53 -2.82
C ALA A 25 21.86 21.57 -3.23
N ILE A 26 20.74 22.11 -3.72
CA ILE A 26 19.60 21.30 -4.18
C ILE A 26 19.90 20.69 -5.54
N LEU A 27 20.51 21.47 -6.45
CA LEU A 27 20.93 20.99 -7.76
C LEU A 27 21.95 19.85 -7.62
N ALA A 28 23.00 20.05 -6.81
CA ALA A 28 24.01 19.05 -6.53
C ALA A 28 23.41 17.80 -5.88
N LEU A 29 22.47 17.95 -4.94
CA LEU A 29 21.81 16.80 -4.32
C LEU A 29 21.01 15.96 -5.33
N ALA A 30 20.26 16.61 -6.23
CA ALA A 30 19.52 15.90 -7.27
C ALA A 30 20.45 15.15 -8.22
N GLU A 31 21.58 15.76 -8.58
CA GLU A 31 22.61 15.15 -9.42
C GLU A 31 23.29 13.96 -8.73
N GLU A 32 23.75 14.12 -7.49
CA GLU A 32 24.39 13.08 -6.69
C GLU A 32 23.48 11.85 -6.50
N LEU A 33 22.18 12.09 -6.28
CA LEU A 33 21.18 11.05 -6.14
C LEU A 33 20.67 10.49 -7.48
N ARG A 34 21.06 11.09 -8.61
CA ARG A 34 20.55 10.78 -9.96
C ARG A 34 19.01 10.81 -10.01
N ALA A 35 18.43 11.76 -9.29
CA ALA A 35 17.00 11.90 -9.09
C ALA A 35 16.45 13.05 -9.92
N GLU A 36 15.17 12.97 -10.30
CA GLU A 36 14.47 14.08 -10.96
C GLU A 36 14.33 15.26 -10.00
N LEU A 37 14.71 16.48 -10.41
CA LEU A 37 14.43 17.69 -9.64
C LEU A 37 13.04 18.21 -9.98
N ARG A 38 12.18 18.34 -8.96
CA ARG A 38 10.85 18.97 -9.07
C ARG A 38 10.80 20.24 -8.24
N VAL A 39 10.32 21.31 -8.86
CA VAL A 39 10.21 22.62 -8.24
C VAL A 39 8.76 23.08 -8.36
N TYR A 40 8.19 23.55 -7.26
CA TYR A 40 6.80 23.97 -7.19
C TYR A 40 6.68 25.43 -6.76
N THR A 41 5.65 26.14 -7.23
CA THR A 41 5.34 27.49 -6.74
C THR A 41 4.72 27.43 -5.33
N ALA A 42 4.61 28.58 -4.67
CA ALA A 42 3.96 28.66 -3.37
C ALA A 42 2.47 28.25 -3.46
N GLU A 43 1.81 28.66 -4.54
CA GLU A 43 0.40 28.41 -4.83
C GLU A 43 0.14 26.92 -5.03
N GLU A 44 0.95 26.25 -5.87
CA GLU A 44 0.85 24.80 -6.12
C GLU A 44 0.98 24.01 -4.81
N LEU A 45 1.88 24.42 -3.90
CA LEU A 45 2.04 23.77 -2.61
C LEU A 45 0.88 24.02 -1.64
N LEU A 46 0.19 25.16 -1.75
CA LEU A 46 -0.97 25.49 -0.92
C LEU A 46 -2.23 24.72 -1.32
N GLU A 47 -2.37 24.39 -2.61
CA GLU A 47 -3.50 23.62 -3.14
C GLU A 47 -3.46 22.13 -2.77
N LEU A 48 -2.30 21.62 -2.34
CA LEU A 48 -2.16 20.21 -1.98
C LEU A 48 -3.02 19.86 -0.76
N PRO A 49 -3.92 18.87 -0.86
CA PRO A 49 -4.71 18.42 0.26
C PRO A 49 -3.80 17.76 1.32
N GLY A 50 -4.16 17.90 2.59
CA GLY A 50 -3.44 17.29 3.70
C GLY A 50 -3.40 18.18 4.93
N GLU A 51 -3.11 17.56 6.07
CA GLU A 51 -2.82 18.27 7.31
C GLU A 51 -1.30 18.39 7.44
N TYR A 52 -0.81 19.63 7.49
CA TYR A 52 0.61 19.94 7.55
C TYR A 52 0.89 20.79 8.78
N GLU A 53 1.98 20.48 9.50
CA GLU A 53 2.38 21.28 10.64
C GLU A 53 3.05 22.59 10.18
N ASP A 54 2.25 23.65 10.07
CA ASP A 54 2.71 24.94 9.55
C ASP A 54 3.64 25.67 10.52
N SER A 55 4.77 26.15 10.00
CA SER A 55 5.68 27.03 10.73
C SER A 55 5.41 28.48 10.37
N ALA A 56 5.00 29.30 11.35
CA ALA A 56 4.77 30.74 11.15
C ALA A 56 5.97 31.47 10.53
N PHE A 57 7.20 31.11 10.96
CA PHE A 57 8.44 31.64 10.39
C PHE A 57 8.61 31.32 8.89
N VAL A 58 8.30 30.08 8.46
CA VAL A 58 8.45 29.66 7.06
C VAL A 58 7.37 30.31 6.21
N ARG A 59 6.11 30.32 6.69
CA ARG A 59 5.01 31.02 6.02
C ARG A 59 5.33 32.48 5.75
N ARG A 60 5.94 33.19 6.71
CA ARG A 60 6.35 34.59 6.53
C ARG A 60 7.39 34.77 5.42
N MET A 61 8.31 33.82 5.27
CA MET A 61 9.40 33.91 4.30
C MET A 61 9.00 33.44 2.89
N THR A 62 8.10 32.47 2.79
CA THR A 62 7.85 31.75 1.53
C THR A 62 6.37 31.67 1.14
N GLY A 63 5.46 32.29 1.90
CA GLY A 63 4.01 32.17 1.73
C GLY A 63 3.42 30.84 2.21
N VAL A 64 4.26 29.80 2.43
CA VAL A 64 3.85 28.43 2.74
C VAL A 64 4.45 27.96 4.05
N GLY A 65 3.65 27.48 5.00
CA GLY A 65 4.13 27.14 6.35
C GLY A 65 4.97 25.86 6.44
N ASN A 66 4.82 24.93 5.50
CA ASN A 66 5.51 23.64 5.53
C ASN A 66 5.86 23.14 4.12
N ILE A 67 6.95 23.68 3.57
CA ILE A 67 7.40 23.35 2.22
C ILE A 67 7.79 21.87 2.10
N CYS A 68 8.52 21.29 3.06
CA CYS A 68 9.11 19.97 2.87
C CYS A 68 8.06 18.86 2.74
N GLU A 69 7.01 18.88 3.57
CA GLU A 69 5.95 17.86 3.50
C GLU A 69 5.03 18.09 2.31
N ARG A 70 4.72 19.35 1.99
CA ARG A 70 3.93 19.69 0.81
C ARG A 70 4.67 19.29 -0.47
N ALA A 71 5.95 19.61 -0.59
CA ALA A 71 6.77 19.22 -1.74
C ALA A 71 6.90 17.68 -1.83
N ALA A 72 7.02 16.96 -0.72
CA ALA A 72 6.98 15.51 -0.71
C ALA A 72 5.61 14.96 -1.14
N ALA A 73 4.51 15.54 -0.63
CA ALA A 73 3.14 15.16 -0.97
C ALA A 73 2.79 15.41 -2.45
N ALA A 74 3.37 16.46 -3.05
CA ALA A 74 3.27 16.78 -4.46
C ALA A 74 3.82 15.66 -5.36
N VAL A 75 4.83 14.94 -4.88
CA VAL A 75 5.41 13.80 -5.58
C VAL A 75 4.61 12.53 -5.33
N PHE A 76 4.38 12.19 -4.05
CA PHE A 76 3.56 11.04 -3.67
C PHE A 76 2.72 11.36 -2.44
N LEU A 77 1.45 10.95 -2.46
CA LEU A 77 0.49 11.29 -1.41
C LEU A 77 0.82 10.69 -0.03
N LYS A 78 1.52 9.56 0.04
CA LYS A 78 1.81 8.88 1.31
C LYS A 78 3.13 9.36 1.89
N ILE A 79 3.07 10.17 2.95
CA ILE A 79 4.23 10.55 3.74
C ILE A 79 4.72 9.35 4.58
N LEU A 80 6.01 9.03 4.47
CA LEU A 80 6.71 8.01 5.24
C LEU A 80 7.49 8.58 6.41
N VAL A 81 8.09 9.75 6.18
CA VAL A 81 8.87 10.49 7.15
C VAL A 81 8.35 11.91 7.13
N HIS A 82 7.69 12.29 8.22
CA HIS A 82 7.27 13.66 8.48
C HIS A 82 8.50 14.58 8.61
N LYS A 83 8.24 15.89 8.59
CA LYS A 83 9.23 16.94 8.72
C LYS A 83 10.24 16.64 9.84
N THR A 84 11.46 16.30 9.44
CA THR A 84 12.54 15.94 10.35
C THR A 84 13.71 16.90 10.14
N ARG A 85 14.18 17.51 11.23
CA ARG A 85 15.40 18.33 11.21
C ARG A 85 16.62 17.44 11.42
N TYR A 86 17.63 17.60 10.57
CA TYR A 86 18.90 16.90 10.68
C TYR A 86 20.04 17.83 10.29
N ARG A 87 20.98 18.10 11.20
CA ARG A 87 22.20 18.91 10.93
C ARG A 87 21.98 20.18 10.08
N GLY A 88 20.95 20.95 10.40
CA GLY A 88 20.63 22.20 9.69
C GLY A 88 19.78 22.04 8.42
N VAL A 89 19.55 20.82 7.94
CA VAL A 89 18.57 20.53 6.89
C VAL A 89 17.23 20.10 7.48
N THR A 90 16.16 20.32 6.74
CA THR A 90 14.83 19.78 7.06
C THR A 90 14.38 18.91 5.89
N LEU A 91 13.96 17.68 6.17
CA LEU A 91 13.54 16.72 5.14
C LEU A 91 12.20 16.09 5.48
N ALA A 92 11.49 15.68 4.44
CA ALA A 92 10.34 14.80 4.50
C ALA A 92 10.46 13.79 3.36
N LEU A 93 9.92 12.59 3.55
CA LEU A 93 9.94 11.54 2.53
C LEU A 93 8.51 11.06 2.27
N SER A 94 8.17 10.91 1.01
CA SER A 94 6.94 10.29 0.56
C SER A 94 7.21 9.09 -0.32
N MET A 95 6.24 8.19 -0.44
CA MET A 95 6.34 7.04 -1.33
C MET A 95 5.06 6.84 -2.13
N LYS A 96 5.23 6.32 -3.35
CA LYS A 96 4.12 5.75 -4.09
C LYS A 96 3.59 4.53 -3.33
N GLN A 97 2.28 4.49 -3.09
CA GLN A 97 1.67 3.28 -2.54
C GLN A 97 1.82 2.13 -3.56
N PRO A 98 2.52 1.05 -3.23
CA PRO A 98 2.71 -0.05 -4.17
C PRO A 98 1.36 -0.69 -4.45
N ARG A 99 0.99 -0.75 -5.73
CA ARG A 99 -0.18 -1.51 -6.18
C ARG A 99 0.27 -2.94 -6.42
N LEU A 100 0.01 -3.83 -5.45
CA LEU A 100 0.20 -5.25 -5.65
C LEU A 100 -0.82 -5.73 -6.69
N ARG A 101 -0.33 -6.19 -7.84
CA ARG A 101 -1.12 -6.93 -8.82
C ARG A 101 -0.58 -8.34 -8.88
N PHE A 102 -1.47 -9.30 -8.78
CA PHE A 102 -1.15 -10.72 -8.85
C PHE A 102 -1.54 -11.23 -10.25
N PRO A 103 -0.61 -11.33 -11.20
CA PRO A 103 -0.89 -12.02 -12.46
C PRO A 103 -1.12 -13.52 -12.19
N GLU A 104 -1.91 -14.16 -13.06
CA GLU A 104 -2.47 -15.52 -12.93
C GLU A 104 -1.44 -16.66 -12.70
N ARG A 105 -0.13 -16.37 -12.74
CA ARG A 105 0.96 -17.35 -12.60
C ARG A 105 2.00 -17.00 -11.54
N SER A 106 1.65 -16.18 -10.55
CA SER A 106 2.57 -15.88 -9.44
C SER A 106 2.49 -16.98 -8.39
N SER A 107 3.60 -17.67 -8.11
CA SER A 107 3.70 -18.60 -6.98
C SER A 107 3.86 -17.81 -5.68
N PHE A 108 3.00 -18.06 -4.70
CA PHE A 108 3.15 -17.49 -3.36
C PHE A 108 2.81 -18.50 -2.27
N LEU A 109 3.38 -18.27 -1.09
CA LEU A 109 3.10 -19.03 0.12
C LEU A 109 1.90 -18.39 0.83
N LEU A 110 0.77 -19.10 0.87
CA LEU A 110 -0.37 -18.73 1.71
C LEU A 110 -0.21 -19.43 3.07
N ILE A 111 0.05 -18.66 4.13
CA ILE A 111 0.00 -19.17 5.51
C ILE A 111 -1.36 -18.76 6.09
N THR A 112 -2.23 -19.74 6.37
CA THR A 112 -3.50 -19.48 7.06
C THR A 112 -3.47 -20.06 8.49
N GLY A 113 -3.62 -19.18 9.49
CA GLY A 113 -3.95 -19.55 10.87
C GLY A 113 -5.46 -19.53 11.09
N GLY A 114 -5.94 -20.05 12.23
CA GLY A 114 -7.36 -19.97 12.63
C GLY A 114 -8.22 -21.21 12.32
N ALA A 115 -9.51 -21.10 12.65
CA ALA A 115 -10.51 -22.17 12.50
C ALA A 115 -10.75 -22.53 11.02
N TRP A 116 -11.15 -23.78 10.77
CA TRP A 116 -11.33 -24.32 9.42
C TRP A 116 -12.32 -23.51 8.57
N GLN A 117 -13.41 -23.01 9.15
CA GLN A 117 -14.43 -22.22 8.47
C GLN A 117 -13.85 -20.91 7.91
N GLY A 118 -13.00 -20.23 8.67
CA GLY A 118 -12.36 -18.99 8.23
C GLY A 118 -11.37 -19.22 7.07
N LYS A 119 -10.62 -20.32 7.12
CA LYS A 119 -9.69 -20.72 6.05
C LYS A 119 -10.43 -21.03 4.76
N ARG A 120 -11.56 -21.76 4.86
CA ARG A 120 -12.41 -22.10 3.72
C ARG A 120 -13.02 -20.86 3.09
N HIS A 121 -13.59 -19.97 3.89
CA HIS A 121 -14.16 -18.71 3.41
C HIS A 121 -13.12 -17.83 2.70
N PHE A 122 -11.90 -17.77 3.23
CA PHE A 122 -10.80 -17.07 2.59
C PHE A 122 -10.42 -17.70 1.25
N ALA A 123 -10.29 -19.03 1.18
CA ALA A 123 -9.97 -19.75 -0.04
C ALA A 123 -11.04 -19.55 -1.12
N GLU A 124 -12.32 -19.62 -0.76
CA GLU A 124 -13.45 -19.40 -1.69
C GLU A 124 -13.39 -18.00 -2.32
N ARG A 125 -13.18 -16.96 -1.51
CA ARG A 125 -13.03 -15.58 -2.00
C ARG A 125 -11.81 -15.41 -2.89
N LEU A 126 -10.68 -16.06 -2.57
CA LEU A 126 -9.46 -16.00 -3.35
C LEU A 126 -9.66 -16.65 -4.73
N ILE A 127 -10.25 -17.86 -4.77
CA ILE A 127 -10.56 -18.61 -6.00
C ILE A 127 -11.55 -17.85 -6.88
N ALA A 128 -12.50 -17.13 -6.29
CA ALA A 128 -13.43 -16.27 -7.01
C ALA A 128 -12.78 -15.01 -7.64
N GLY A 129 -11.44 -14.92 -7.64
CA GLY A 129 -10.69 -13.79 -8.18
C GLY A 129 -10.58 -12.63 -7.18
N GLY A 130 -10.61 -12.95 -5.89
CA GLY A 130 -10.47 -11.96 -4.82
C GLY A 130 -9.14 -11.21 -4.90
N ARG A 131 -9.17 -9.94 -4.53
CA ARG A 131 -8.01 -9.03 -4.52
C ARG A 131 -7.74 -8.59 -3.09
N LEU A 132 -6.47 -8.69 -2.68
CA LEU A 132 -6.02 -8.15 -1.41
C LEU A 132 -5.71 -6.65 -1.56
N SER A 133 -6.22 -5.84 -0.64
CA SER A 133 -5.74 -4.46 -0.51
C SER A 133 -4.36 -4.41 0.14
N PRO A 134 -3.68 -3.25 0.11
CA PRO A 134 -2.42 -3.05 0.82
C PRO A 134 -2.51 -3.30 2.34
N GLU A 135 -3.70 -3.17 2.92
CA GLU A 135 -4.00 -3.41 4.34
C GLU A 135 -4.34 -4.89 4.63
N GLY A 136 -4.28 -5.76 3.62
CA GLY A 136 -4.52 -7.19 3.77
C GLY A 136 -6.00 -7.60 3.77
N VAL A 137 -6.91 -6.69 3.38
CA VAL A 137 -8.35 -7.00 3.30
C VAL A 137 -8.66 -7.66 1.96
N LEU A 138 -9.36 -8.80 1.98
CA LEU A 138 -9.73 -9.56 0.78
C LEU A 138 -11.10 -9.11 0.23
N TYR A 139 -11.05 -8.42 -0.90
CA TYR A 139 -12.22 -7.98 -1.66
C TYR A 139 -12.56 -8.99 -2.75
N VAL A 140 -13.84 -9.22 -2.98
CA VAL A 140 -14.33 -10.03 -4.10
C VAL A 140 -15.59 -9.36 -4.65
N GLU A 141 -15.74 -9.32 -5.97
CA GLU A 141 -16.99 -8.86 -6.56
C GLU A 141 -18.09 -9.86 -6.20
N GLU A 142 -19.20 -9.40 -5.59
CA GLU A 142 -20.29 -10.28 -5.12
C GLU A 142 -20.83 -11.19 -6.23
N LYS A 143 -20.87 -10.69 -7.48
CA LYS A 143 -21.29 -11.46 -8.66
C LYS A 143 -20.41 -12.69 -8.93
N ARG A 144 -19.17 -12.72 -8.42
CA ARG A 144 -18.24 -13.85 -8.56
C ARG A 144 -18.34 -14.88 -7.44
N LEU A 145 -18.99 -14.53 -6.32
CA LEU A 145 -19.27 -15.45 -5.22
C LEU A 145 -20.41 -16.43 -5.53
N GLN A 146 -21.27 -16.10 -6.50
CA GLN A 146 -22.47 -16.88 -6.83
C GLN A 146 -22.20 -18.20 -7.56
N ARG A 147 -20.94 -18.66 -7.68
CA ARG A 147 -20.57 -19.84 -8.49
C ARG A 147 -20.36 -21.15 -7.74
N TRP A 148 -20.67 -21.20 -6.44
CA TRP A 148 -20.66 -22.44 -5.66
C TRP A 148 -21.86 -22.47 -4.72
N THR A 149 -23.03 -22.83 -5.24
CA THR A 149 -24.08 -23.43 -4.41
C THR A 149 -23.65 -24.85 -4.06
N GLU A 150 -23.74 -25.22 -2.79
CA GLU A 150 -23.34 -26.51 -2.22
C GLU A 150 -23.76 -27.72 -3.09
N PRO A 151 -22.96 -28.81 -3.16
CA PRO A 151 -23.53 -30.12 -3.49
C PRO A 151 -24.61 -30.40 -2.45
N GLY A 152 -25.86 -30.49 -2.92
CA GLY A 152 -27.05 -30.31 -2.09
C GLY A 152 -27.05 -31.08 -0.77
N ALA A 153 -27.12 -30.33 0.34
CA ALA A 153 -27.71 -30.82 1.57
C ALA A 153 -29.25 -30.91 1.39
N GLN A 154 -29.71 -31.79 0.50
CA GLN A 154 -31.09 -32.28 0.56
C GLN A 154 -31.12 -33.43 1.57
N CYS A 155 -31.17 -33.10 2.85
CA CYS A 155 -31.74 -34.02 3.82
C CYS A 155 -33.25 -34.04 3.54
N GLY A 156 -33.68 -34.95 2.66
CA GLY A 156 -35.08 -35.19 2.37
C GLY A 156 -35.80 -35.54 3.68
N ALA A 157 -36.78 -34.71 4.04
CA ALA A 157 -37.72 -35.04 5.09
C ALA A 157 -38.55 -36.26 4.63
N GLY A 158 -38.28 -37.42 5.20
CA GLY A 158 -39.15 -38.59 5.12
C GLY A 158 -38.44 -39.89 4.72
N CYS A 159 -38.76 -40.95 5.46
CA CYS A 159 -38.43 -42.36 5.25
C CYS A 159 -37.15 -42.86 5.95
N GLY A 160 -37.36 -43.76 6.91
CA GLY A 160 -36.35 -44.35 7.77
C GLY A 160 -35.51 -45.47 7.14
N ARG A 161 -34.54 -45.93 7.93
CA ARG A 161 -33.55 -47.00 7.68
C ARG A 161 -32.50 -46.67 6.61
N CYS A 162 -31.36 -46.15 7.08
CA CYS A 162 -30.08 -46.42 6.43
C CYS A 162 -29.79 -47.93 6.54
N ARG A 163 -30.10 -48.70 5.49
CA ARG A 163 -29.48 -50.01 5.24
C ARG A 163 -28.25 -49.80 4.34
N GLY A 164 -27.26 -50.66 4.52
CA GLY A 164 -25.88 -50.60 3.99
C GLY A 164 -25.71 -50.35 2.48
N GLY A 165 -24.50 -50.11 1.98
CA GLY A 165 -23.28 -50.83 2.34
C GLY A 165 -22.00 -49.99 2.45
N ALA A 166 -21.05 -50.59 3.16
CA ALA A 166 -19.71 -50.12 3.46
C ALA A 166 -18.66 -50.66 2.46
N ALA A 167 -17.43 -50.16 2.64
CA ALA A 167 -16.16 -50.38 1.91
C ALA A 167 -16.07 -49.53 0.63
N TRP A 168 -14.99 -48.78 0.35
CA TRP A 168 -13.55 -49.06 0.49
C TRP A 168 -12.81 -47.75 0.83
N GLY A 169 -11.69 -47.65 1.54
CA GLY A 169 -10.69 -48.57 2.06
C GLY A 169 -9.46 -47.70 2.39
N ALA A 170 -8.91 -47.85 3.59
CA ALA A 170 -7.76 -47.09 4.08
C ALA A 170 -6.46 -47.47 3.37
N CYS A 171 -5.52 -46.51 3.27
CA CYS A 171 -4.08 -46.79 3.23
C CYS A 171 -3.35 -45.74 4.06
N ARG A 172 -2.94 -46.15 5.28
CA ARG A 172 -1.74 -45.67 5.95
C ARG A 172 -0.65 -46.70 5.68
N HIS A 173 0.57 -46.26 5.41
CA HIS A 173 1.82 -46.74 6.00
C HIS A 173 2.62 -45.50 6.38
#